data_AF-A0A0L7QP25-F1
#
_entry.id   AF-A0A0L7QP25-F1
#
_cell.length_a   1.000
_cell.length_b   1.000
_cell.length_c   1.000
_cell.angle_alpha   90.00
_cell.angle_beta   90.00
_cell.angle_gamma   90.00
#
_symmetry.space_group_name_H-M   'P 1'
#
loop_
_entity.id
_entity.type
_entity.pdbx_description
1 polymer ?
#
loop_
_entity_poly.entity_id
_entity_poly.type
_entity_poly.pdbx_seq_one_letter_code
_entity_poly.pdbx_strand_id
1 'polypeptide(L)'
;METGPGASSVNRVAVQVPEFCPADSELWLTMAERSFQASGTTSDDTKYGYILGALNLQYAAEVRDIIMDPPASGPYQKLKTELIRRLSSSLS
;
A
#
# COMPACT_ATOMS: atom_id res chain seq x y z
N MET A 1 -15.68 -5.06 -44.64
CA MET A 1 -15.82 -5.91 -43.44
C MET A 1 -14.41 -6.41 -43.18
N GLU A 2 -13.73 -6.13 -42.07
CA GLU A 2 -14.13 -6.34 -40.68
C GLU A 2 -13.37 -5.36 -39.75
N THR A 3 -14.05 -4.95 -38.68
CA THR A 3 -13.55 -4.06 -37.61
C THR A 3 -12.64 -4.83 -36.66
N GLY A 4 -11.36 -4.47 -36.59
CA GLY A 4 -10.39 -4.98 -35.60
C GLY A 4 -10.56 -4.28 -34.24
N PRO A 5 -10.24 -4.96 -33.13
CA PRO A 5 -10.83 -4.72 -31.81
C PRO A 5 -10.46 -3.34 -31.26
N GLY A 6 -11.48 -2.62 -30.80
CA GLY A 6 -11.30 -1.40 -30.04
C GLY A 6 -10.41 -1.68 -28.85
N ALA A 7 -9.21 -1.09 -28.86
CA ALA A 7 -8.35 -1.02 -27.70
C ALA A 7 -9.19 -0.41 -26.57
N SER A 8 -9.62 -1.25 -25.63
CA SER A 8 -10.31 -0.79 -24.44
C SER A 8 -9.31 0.05 -23.67
N SER A 9 -9.39 1.37 -23.86
CA SER A 9 -8.51 2.32 -23.18
C SER A 9 -8.84 2.25 -21.70
N VAL A 10 -8.12 1.41 -20.97
CA VAL A 10 -8.19 1.35 -19.51
C VAL A 10 -7.73 2.72 -19.00
N ASN A 11 -8.69 3.55 -18.57
CA ASN A 11 -8.38 4.79 -17.90
C ASN A 11 -7.85 4.41 -16.51
N ARG A 12 -6.53 4.24 -16.40
CA ARG A 12 -5.88 3.88 -15.14
C ARG A 12 -6.00 5.07 -14.20
N VAL A 13 -6.85 4.91 -13.18
CA VAL A 13 -6.93 5.84 -12.06
C VAL A 13 -5.55 5.85 -11.38
N ALA A 14 -5.00 7.04 -11.16
CA ALA A 14 -3.77 7.17 -10.38
C ALA A 14 -4.02 6.64 -8.97
N VAL A 15 -3.07 5.89 -8.42
CA VAL A 15 -3.16 5.44 -7.02
C VAL A 15 -3.12 6.67 -6.12
N GLN A 16 -4.20 6.89 -5.36
CA GLN A 16 -4.24 7.89 -4.31
C GLN A 16 -4.32 7.18 -2.97
N VAL A 17 -3.23 7.22 -2.21
CA VAL A 17 -3.21 6.74 -0.83
C VAL A 17 -3.57 7.94 0.05
N PRO A 18 -4.57 7.83 0.94
CA PRO A 18 -4.91 8.91 1.87
C PRO A 18 -3.78 9.14 2.87
N GLU A 19 -3.79 10.29 3.54
CA GLU A 19 -2.86 10.55 4.65
C GLU A 19 -2.94 9.45 5.71
N PHE A 20 -1.78 9.10 6.28
CA PHE A 20 -1.67 7.98 7.20
C PHE A 20 -2.46 8.23 8.49
N CYS A 21 -3.36 7.30 8.83
CA CYS A 21 -4.14 7.34 10.06
C CYS A 21 -3.64 6.28 11.05
N PRO A 22 -2.80 6.63 12.04
CA PRO A 22 -2.27 5.69 13.02
C PRO A 22 -3.37 5.13 13.94
N ALA A 23 -4.38 5.95 14.27
CA ALA A 23 -5.48 5.59 15.15
C ALA A 23 -6.28 4.39 14.64
N ASP A 24 -6.36 4.24 13.31
CA ASP A 24 -7.10 3.19 12.64
C ASP A 24 -6.32 2.67 11.41
N SER A 25 -5.13 2.11 11.70
CA SER A 25 -4.20 1.64 10.67
C SER A 25 -4.80 0.54 9.78
N GLU A 26 -5.68 -0.30 10.33
CA GLU A 26 -6.37 -1.35 9.56
C GLU A 26 -7.36 -0.77 8.54
N LEU A 27 -8.16 0.22 8.94
CA LEU A 27 -9.07 0.92 8.03
C LEU A 27 -8.28 1.66 6.94
N TRP A 28 -7.21 2.36 7.33
CA TRP A 28 -6.35 3.06 6.39
C TRP A 28 -5.74 2.13 5.33
N LEU A 29 -5.17 0.99 5.75
CA LEU A 29 -4.64 -0.04 4.85
C LEU A 29 -5.75 -0.60 3.93
N THR A 30 -6.96 -0.80 4.47
CA THR A 30 -8.10 -1.25 3.67
C THR A 30 -8.43 -0.26 2.55
N MET A 31 -8.43 1.05 2.84
CA MET A 31 -8.65 2.08 1.81
C MET A 31 -7.53 2.12 0.76
N ALA A 32 -6.28 1.97 1.17
CA ALA A 32 -5.15 1.86 0.25
C ALA A 32 -5.29 0.64 -0.68
N GLU A 33 -5.72 -0.52 -0.15
CA GLU A 33 -5.95 -1.73 -0.95
C GLU A 33 -7.04 -1.56 -2.00
N ARG A 34 -8.13 -0.88 -1.65
CA ARG A 34 -9.18 -0.54 -2.63
C ARG A 34 -8.64 0.35 -3.75
N SER A 35 -7.76 1.29 -3.42
CA SER A 35 -7.12 2.18 -4.40
C SER A 35 -6.14 1.44 -5.32
N PHE A 36 -5.39 0.47 -4.77
CA PHE A 36 -4.56 -0.41 -5.59
C PHE A 36 -5.41 -1.27 -6.54
N GLN A 37 -6.53 -1.82 -6.05
CA GLN A 37 -7.45 -2.60 -6.89
C GLN A 37 -8.05 -1.75 -8.02
N ALA A 38 -8.52 -0.53 -7.71
CA ALA A 38 -9.12 0.37 -8.68
C ALA A 38 -8.14 0.84 -9.78
N SER A 39 -6.87 1.01 -9.43
CA SER A 39 -5.80 1.38 -10.38
C SER A 39 -5.21 0.19 -11.16
N GLY A 40 -5.57 -1.04 -10.79
CA GLY A 40 -4.96 -2.26 -11.33
C GLY A 40 -3.54 -2.53 -10.81
N THR A 41 -3.15 -1.94 -9.69
CA THR A 41 -1.85 -2.16 -9.05
C THR A 41 -1.85 -3.49 -8.31
N THR A 42 -1.18 -4.49 -8.87
CA THR A 42 -1.10 -5.84 -8.30
C THR A 42 0.27 -6.16 -7.71
N SER A 43 1.33 -5.51 -8.19
CA SER A 43 2.70 -5.77 -7.76
C SER A 43 2.93 -5.41 -6.30
N ASP A 44 3.40 -6.38 -5.53
CA ASP A 44 3.68 -6.23 -4.10
C ASP A 44 4.70 -5.10 -3.85
N ASP A 45 5.79 -5.07 -4.61
CA ASP A 45 6.81 -4.03 -4.56
C ASP A 45 6.25 -2.61 -4.82
N THR A 46 5.36 -2.49 -5.80
CA THR A 46 4.70 -1.21 -6.10
C THR A 46 3.80 -0.77 -4.94
N LYS A 47 3.00 -1.68 -4.38
CA LYS A 47 2.16 -1.38 -3.21
C LYS A 47 3.01 -0.97 -2.01
N TYR A 48 4.12 -1.68 -1.79
CA TYR A 48 5.10 -1.39 -0.75
C TYR A 48 5.61 0.05 -0.88
N GLY A 49 6.06 0.45 -2.06
CA GLY A 49 6.51 1.82 -2.33
C GLY A 49 5.44 2.88 -2.05
N TYR A 50 4.18 2.64 -2.44
CA TYR A 50 3.07 3.56 -2.16
C TYR A 50 2.78 3.71 -0.66
N ILE A 51 2.75 2.61 0.08
CA ILE A 51 2.54 2.67 1.54
C ILE A 51 3.70 3.39 2.21
N LEU A 52 4.94 3.05 1.87
CA LEU A 52 6.12 3.74 2.42
C LEU A 52 6.08 5.25 2.16
N GLY A 53 5.72 5.67 0.94
CA GLY A 53 5.61 7.08 0.59
C GLY A 53 4.49 7.82 1.35
N ALA A 54 3.50 7.09 1.86
CA ALA A 54 2.41 7.66 2.65
C ALA A 54 2.71 7.71 4.16
N LEU A 55 3.75 7.00 4.64
CA LEU A 55 4.13 7.01 6.06
C LEU A 55 4.97 8.24 6.40
N ASN A 56 4.61 8.94 7.47
CA ASN A 56 5.49 9.93 8.08
C ASN A 56 6.71 9.25 8.73
N LEU A 57 7.81 9.99 8.86
CA LEU A 57 9.08 9.47 9.40
C LEU A 57 8.92 8.82 10.78
N GLN A 58 8.04 9.36 11.64
CA GLN A 58 7.73 8.79 12.95
C GLN A 58 7.22 7.33 12.84
N TYR A 59 6.29 7.05 11.92
CA TYR A 59 5.72 5.71 11.77
C TYR A 59 6.61 4.80 10.93
N ALA A 60 7.36 5.37 9.98
CA ALA A 60 8.40 4.63 9.27
C ALA A 60 9.49 4.12 10.23
N ALA A 61 9.80 4.87 11.29
CA ALA A 61 10.74 4.44 12.32
C ALA A 61 10.26 3.18 13.08
N GLU A 62 8.95 3.05 13.32
CA GLU A 62 8.36 1.89 14.00
C GLU A 62 8.52 0.59 13.23
N VAL A 63 8.66 0.65 11.91
CA VAL A 63 8.87 -0.49 11.00
C VAL A 63 10.21 -0.42 10.28
N ARG A 64 11.18 0.32 10.85
CA ARG A 64 12.49 0.59 10.22
C ARG A 64 13.23 -0.66 9.79
N ASP A 65 13.18 -1.73 10.58
CA ASP A 65 13.81 -3.01 10.24
C ASP A 65 13.33 -3.55 8.91
N ILE A 66 12.03 -3.45 8.62
CA ILE A 66 11.42 -3.91 7.37
C ILE A 66 11.82 -3.01 6.21
N ILE A 67 12.01 -1.72 6.46
CA ILE A 67 12.43 -0.76 5.43
C ILE A 67 13.90 -0.95 5.05
N MET A 68 14.76 -1.17 6.04
CA MET A 68 16.20 -1.33 5.84
C MET A 68 16.58 -2.73 5.34
N ASP A 69 15.81 -3.75 5.74
CA ASP A 69 15.99 -5.15 5.35
C ASP A 69 14.64 -5.74 4.89
N PRO A 70 14.14 -5.33 3.71
CA PRO A 70 12.87 -5.83 3.20
C PRO A 70 12.98 -7.33 2.86
N PRO A 71 11.96 -8.14 3.17
CA PRO A 71 11.98 -9.55 2.84
C PRO A 71 11.98 -9.75 1.31
N ALA A 72 12.66 -10.79 0.85
CA ALA A 72 12.79 -11.10 -0.58
C ALA A 72 11.44 -11.40 -1.28
N SER A 73 10.40 -11.74 -0.52
CA SER A 73 9.05 -11.99 -1.03
C SER A 73 8.01 -11.44 -0.07
N GLY A 74 7.00 -10.78 -0.63
CA GLY A 74 5.91 -10.16 0.12
C GLY A 74 6.29 -9.00 1.04
N PRO A 75 7.20 -8.06 0.66
CA PRO A 75 7.51 -6.89 1.49
C PRO A 75 6.28 -6.06 1.88
N TYR A 76 5.31 -5.86 0.98
CA TYR A 76 4.07 -5.15 1.33
C TYR A 76 3.26 -5.93 2.37
N GLN A 77 3.10 -7.25 2.20
CA GLN A 77 2.35 -8.06 3.16
C GLN A 77 2.99 -8.03 4.55
N LYS A 78 4.33 -8.12 4.62
CA LYS A 78 5.06 -8.05 5.88
C LYS A 78 4.92 -6.67 6.53
N LEU A 79 5.07 -5.60 5.74
CA LEU A 79 4.87 -4.22 6.19
C LEU A 79 3.47 -4.04 6.77
N LYS A 80 2.42 -4.44 6.04
CA LYS A 80 1.01 -4.35 6.44
C LYS A 80 0.77 -4.99 7.81
N THR A 81 1.22 -6.23 8.00
CA THR A 81 1.04 -6.96 9.26
C THR A 81 1.77 -6.29 10.42
N GLU A 82 3.03 -5.89 10.23
CA GLU A 82 3.81 -5.28 11.32
C GLU A 82 3.35 -3.86 11.64
N LEU A 83 2.89 -3.10 10.65
CA LEU A 83 2.33 -1.76 10.85
C LEU A 83 1.12 -1.81 11.79
N ILE A 84 0.16 -2.71 11.52
CA ILE A 84 -1.01 -2.93 12.38
C ILE A 84 -0.55 -3.39 13.78
N ARG A 85 0.33 -4.40 13.84
CA ARG A 85 0.76 -4.99 15.11
C ARG A 85 1.47 -3.97 16.03
N ARG A 86 2.39 -3.19 15.48
CA ARG A 86 3.24 -2.26 16.25
C ARG A 86 2.47 -1.00 16.63
N LEU A 87 1.65 -0.46 15.72
CA LEU A 87 0.89 0.77 16.00
C LEU A 87 -0.36 0.50 16.84
N SER A 88 -0.99 -0.67 16.71
CA SER A 88 -2.08 -1.07 17.61
C SER A 88 -1.60 -1.23 19.06
N SER A 89 -0.36 -1.68 19.27
CA SER A 89 0.23 -1.79 20.61
C SER A 89 0.68 -0.45 21.19
N SER A 90 0.96 0.55 20.35
CA SER A 90 1.44 1.87 20.80
C SER A 90 0.31 2.84 21.16
N LEU A 91 -0.95 2.52 20.85
CA LEU A 91 -2.13 3.35 21.10
C LEU A 91 -3.02 2.85 22.27
N SER A 92 -2.58 1.80 22.99
CA SER A 92 -3.28 1.26 24.17
C SER A 92 -2.75 1.80 25.49
#